data_AF-V5GBB4-F1
#
_entry.id   AF-V5GBB4-F1
#
_cell.length_a   1.000
_cell.length_b   1.000
_cell.length_c   1.000
_cell.angle_alpha   90.00
_cell.angle_beta   90.00
_cell.angle_gamma   90.00
#
_symmetry.space_group_name_H-M   'P 1'
#
loop_
_entity.id
_entity.type
_entity.pdbx_description
1 polymer ?
#
loop_
_entity_poly.entity_id
_entity_poly.type
_entity_poly.pdbx_seq_one_letter_code
_entity_poly.pdbx_strand_id
1 'polypeptide(L)'
;EIMDAASDAFMRLIRVHVTDCHAMWSQTVKKLNSHKEWIHFVQLFGLDGTQRLFRRHIKKLKDEQLAKQVAHYMEMLPDVLHELVPGFNTLTDMDWTSIQQYLKSHPNFSQYFFERPEDLPWSECLEDNEETRIPFDVLDTSEAETVFKNHINVLQQEQKRLEWKKQFKQLLEDTGYVTPGKHLSEVRVLFMGRECFEALSEHDCQQIYDAHQRELIENAKHNFQELLLEHADLFYHFKSIAPTGTITQDDIKEITDVLQDDFRYKILDRLDQDRKLTLFQHLGFIHYPIREHCPAFPNC
;
A
#
# COMPACT_ATOMS: atom_id res chain seq x y z
N GLU A 1 -10.82 49.15 -24.81
CA GLU A 1 -12.19 48.88 -24.32
C GLU A 1 -13.11 48.25 -25.38
N ILE A 2 -13.51 48.95 -26.46
CA ILE A 2 -14.45 48.38 -27.47
C ILE A 2 -13.83 47.18 -28.22
N MET A 3 -12.57 47.29 -28.63
CA MET A 3 -11.83 46.22 -29.33
C MET A 3 -11.58 45.00 -28.44
N ASP A 4 -11.34 45.21 -27.15
CA ASP A 4 -11.12 44.15 -26.16
C ASP A 4 -12.43 43.41 -25.86
N ALA A 5 -13.53 44.15 -25.66
CA ALA A 5 -14.86 43.57 -25.46
C ALA A 5 -15.34 42.74 -26.67
N ALA A 6 -15.05 43.20 -27.89
CA ALA A 6 -15.33 42.45 -29.11
C ALA A 6 -14.48 41.17 -29.21
N SER A 7 -13.20 41.23 -28.83
CA SER A 7 -12.30 40.07 -28.78
C SER A 7 -12.76 39.03 -27.76
N ASP A 8 -13.16 39.46 -26.57
CA ASP A 8 -13.67 38.57 -25.53
C ASP A 8 -15.00 37.93 -25.91
N ALA A 9 -15.92 38.70 -26.52
CA ALA A 9 -17.19 38.17 -27.00
C ALA A 9 -16.99 37.11 -28.09
N PHE A 10 -16.06 37.34 -29.02
CA PHE A 10 -15.76 36.37 -30.06
C PHE A 10 -15.01 35.14 -29.53
N MET A 11 -14.08 35.31 -28.57
CA MET A 11 -13.42 34.17 -27.90
C MET A 11 -14.42 33.30 -27.14
N ARG A 12 -15.42 33.89 -26.47
CA ARG A 12 -16.50 33.12 -25.83
C ARG A 12 -17.32 32.33 -26.87
N LEU A 13 -17.68 32.96 -27.98
CA LEU A 13 -18.39 32.32 -29.07
C LEU A 13 -17.60 31.12 -29.63
N ILE A 14 -16.30 31.31 -29.92
CA ILE A 14 -15.44 30.23 -30.41
C ILE A 14 -15.36 29.09 -29.40
N ARG A 15 -15.17 29.36 -28.10
CA ARG A 15 -15.07 28.30 -27.08
C ARG A 15 -16.33 27.44 -26.98
N VAL A 16 -17.51 28.02 -27.19
CA VAL A 16 -18.78 27.29 -27.14
C VAL A 16 -18.99 26.42 -28.39
N HIS A 17 -18.61 26.93 -29.56
CA HIS A 17 -18.93 26.28 -30.84
C HIS A 17 -17.80 25.46 -31.45
N VAL A 18 -16.56 25.67 -30.99
CA VAL A 18 -15.34 25.02 -31.46
C VAL A 18 -14.66 24.37 -30.27
N THR A 19 -15.13 23.17 -29.95
CA THR A 19 -14.56 22.31 -28.89
C THR A 19 -13.60 21.26 -29.47
N ASP A 20 -13.76 20.92 -30.75
CA ASP A 20 -12.92 19.98 -31.49
C ASP A 20 -11.68 20.69 -32.06
N CYS A 21 -10.50 20.13 -31.78
CA CYS A 21 -9.22 20.65 -32.26
C CYS A 21 -8.96 20.36 -33.76
N HIS A 22 -9.76 19.50 -34.39
CA HIS A 22 -9.74 19.22 -35.83
C HIS A 22 -10.74 20.07 -36.63
N ALA A 23 -11.46 20.99 -35.96
CA ALA A 23 -12.47 21.80 -36.62
C ALA A 23 -11.90 22.61 -37.80
N MET A 24 -12.54 22.48 -38.97
CA MET A 24 -12.13 23.19 -40.18
C MET A 24 -12.66 24.62 -40.20
N TRP A 25 -11.80 25.57 -40.59
CA TRP A 25 -12.18 26.99 -40.74
C TRP A 25 -13.43 27.18 -41.60
N SER A 26 -13.51 26.50 -42.76
CA SER A 26 -14.64 26.61 -43.69
C SER A 26 -15.97 26.17 -43.08
N GLN A 27 -15.96 25.16 -42.21
CA GLN A 27 -17.14 24.67 -41.51
C GLN A 27 -17.51 25.57 -40.34
N THR A 28 -16.52 26.02 -39.58
CA THR A 28 -16.70 26.95 -38.45
C THR A 28 -17.28 28.29 -38.91
N VAL A 29 -16.78 28.85 -40.02
CA VAL A 29 -17.30 30.11 -40.58
C VAL A 29 -18.79 30.00 -40.92
N LYS A 30 -19.21 28.89 -41.54
CA LYS A 30 -20.62 28.66 -41.87
C LYS A 30 -21.53 28.59 -40.64
N LYS A 31 -21.00 28.13 -39.50
CA LYS A 31 -21.74 28.06 -38.24
C LYS A 31 -21.78 29.40 -37.51
N LEU A 32 -20.68 30.17 -37.56
CA LEU A 32 -20.53 31.40 -36.79
C LEU A 32 -21.01 32.66 -37.50
N ASN A 33 -21.15 32.65 -38.84
CA ASN A 33 -21.43 33.87 -39.62
C ASN A 33 -22.77 34.57 -39.32
N SER A 34 -23.72 33.87 -38.72
CA SER A 34 -25.04 34.40 -38.32
C SER A 34 -25.04 35.09 -36.96
N HIS A 35 -23.97 34.92 -36.16
CA HIS A 35 -23.87 35.48 -34.82
C HIS A 35 -23.46 36.95 -34.84
N LYS A 36 -24.07 37.77 -33.98
CA LYS A 36 -23.81 39.22 -33.92
C LYS A 36 -22.37 39.51 -33.50
N GLU A 37 -21.83 38.71 -32.60
CA GLU A 37 -20.47 38.75 -32.09
C GLU A 37 -19.46 38.48 -33.21
N TRP A 38 -19.75 37.53 -34.10
CA TRP A 38 -18.94 37.26 -35.29
C TRP A 38 -18.94 38.44 -36.26
N ILE A 39 -20.14 38.94 -36.62
CA ILE A 39 -20.29 40.06 -37.56
C ILE A 39 -19.56 41.30 -37.04
N HIS A 40 -19.73 41.61 -35.74
CA HIS A 40 -19.09 42.75 -35.10
C HIS A 40 -17.56 42.60 -35.04
N PHE A 41 -17.05 41.41 -34.72
CA PHE A 41 -15.61 41.17 -34.68
C PHE A 41 -14.97 41.27 -36.08
N VAL A 42 -15.60 40.69 -37.11
CA VAL A 42 -15.12 40.79 -38.51
C VAL A 42 -15.12 42.23 -39.01
N GLN A 43 -16.10 43.05 -38.62
CA GLN A 43 -16.13 44.48 -38.97
C GLN A 43 -14.95 45.26 -38.38
N LEU A 44 -14.48 44.89 -37.18
CA LEU A 44 -13.39 45.59 -36.49
C LEU A 44 -11.99 45.08 -36.88
N PHE A 45 -11.84 43.78 -37.13
CA PHE A 45 -10.53 43.13 -37.30
C PHE A 45 -10.32 42.46 -38.67
N GLY A 46 -11.34 42.45 -39.53
CA GLY A 46 -11.31 41.77 -40.81
C GLY A 46 -11.31 40.24 -40.70
N LEU A 47 -11.49 39.57 -41.85
CA LEU A 47 -11.51 38.10 -41.90
C LEU A 47 -10.16 37.46 -41.54
N ASP A 48 -9.04 38.10 -41.88
CA ASP A 48 -7.70 37.60 -41.57
C ASP A 48 -7.42 37.61 -40.05
N GLY A 49 -7.87 38.65 -39.35
CA GLY A 49 -7.78 38.75 -37.89
C GLY A 49 -8.57 37.64 -37.20
N THR A 50 -9.79 37.39 -37.68
CA THR A 50 -10.68 36.32 -37.21
C THR A 50 -10.08 34.94 -37.47
N GLN A 51 -9.51 34.71 -38.65
CA GLN A 51 -8.86 33.44 -38.98
C GLN A 51 -7.62 33.21 -38.11
N ARG A 52 -6.82 34.26 -37.84
CA ARG A 52 -5.66 34.17 -36.95
C ARG A 52 -6.06 33.79 -35.53
N LEU A 53 -7.13 34.39 -35.01
CA LEU A 53 -7.65 34.07 -33.67
C LEU A 53 -8.18 32.64 -33.61
N PHE A 54 -8.90 32.19 -34.64
CA PHE A 54 -9.35 30.80 -34.76
C PHE A 54 -8.17 29.81 -34.77
N ARG A 55 -7.14 30.05 -35.59
CA ARG A 55 -5.93 29.20 -35.61
C ARG A 55 -5.25 29.14 -34.23
N ARG A 56 -5.21 30.27 -33.50
CA ARG A 56 -4.68 30.32 -32.13
C ARG A 56 -5.52 29.48 -31.16
N HIS A 57 -6.85 29.54 -31.26
CA HIS A 57 -7.75 28.71 -30.45
C HIS A 57 -7.58 27.23 -30.74
N ILE A 58 -7.53 26.84 -32.02
CA ILE A 58 -7.28 25.45 -32.43
C ILE A 58 -5.93 24.94 -31.87
N LYS A 59 -4.88 25.75 -31.97
CA LYS A 59 -3.58 25.41 -31.36
C LYS A 59 -3.72 25.15 -29.86
N LYS A 60 -4.41 26.05 -29.14
CA LYS A 60 -4.65 25.90 -27.68
C LYS A 60 -5.40 24.60 -27.36
N LEU A 61 -6.41 24.24 -28.14
CA LEU A 61 -7.14 22.98 -27.95
C LEU A 61 -6.25 21.75 -28.16
N LYS A 62 -5.37 21.78 -29.18
CA LYS A 62 -4.40 20.70 -29.42
C LYS A 62 -3.42 20.56 -28.25
N ASP A 63 -2.88 21.68 -27.78
CA ASP A 63 -1.96 21.71 -26.64
C ASP A 63 -2.64 21.17 -25.36
N GLU A 64 -3.91 21.53 -25.12
CA GLU A 64 -4.70 21.04 -23.98
C GLU A 64 -5.03 19.54 -24.08
N GLN A 65 -5.35 19.03 -25.27
CA GLN A 65 -5.58 17.60 -25.49
C GLN A 65 -4.31 16.78 -25.28
N LEU A 66 -3.19 17.25 -25.81
CA LEU A 66 -1.89 16.62 -25.62
C LEU A 66 -1.53 16.57 -24.14
N ALA A 67 -1.66 17.69 -23.41
CA ALA A 67 -1.38 17.75 -21.98
C ALA A 67 -2.24 16.77 -21.17
N LYS A 68 -3.52 16.61 -21.52
CA LYS A 68 -4.41 15.62 -20.88
C LYS A 68 -3.96 14.18 -21.13
N GLN A 69 -3.54 13.86 -22.35
CA GLN A 69 -3.05 12.53 -22.68
C GLN A 69 -1.72 12.23 -21.96
N VAL A 70 -0.79 13.18 -21.92
CA VAL A 70 0.45 13.02 -21.16
C VAL A 70 0.16 12.80 -19.69
N ALA A 71 -0.71 13.61 -19.09
CA ALA A 71 -1.12 13.44 -17.69
C ALA A 71 -1.68 12.03 -17.44
N HIS A 72 -2.54 11.54 -18.36
CA HIS A 72 -3.07 10.18 -18.28
C HIS A 72 -1.96 9.11 -18.34
N TYR A 73 -0.99 9.24 -19.24
CA TYR A 73 0.16 8.31 -19.29
C TYR A 73 1.01 8.39 -18.01
N MET A 74 1.21 9.58 -17.45
CA MET A 74 1.94 9.78 -16.20
C MET A 74 1.21 9.19 -14.98
N GLU A 75 -0.12 9.11 -15.01
CA GLU A 75 -0.91 8.42 -13.98
C GLU A 75 -0.74 6.90 -14.06
N MET A 76 -0.61 6.33 -15.26
CA MET A 76 -0.41 4.87 -15.45
C MET A 76 1.04 4.42 -15.26
N LEU A 77 2.01 5.30 -15.55
CA LEU A 77 3.43 4.96 -15.57
C LEU A 77 3.94 4.35 -14.24
N PRO A 78 3.55 4.82 -13.02
CA PRO A 78 3.98 4.21 -11.77
C PRO A 78 3.61 2.72 -11.64
N ASP A 79 2.41 2.33 -12.07
CA ASP A 79 1.94 0.95 -12.00
C ASP A 79 2.73 0.07 -12.99
N VAL A 80 2.95 0.58 -14.20
CA VAL A 80 3.79 -0.08 -15.22
C VAL A 80 5.22 -0.24 -14.72
N LEU A 81 5.80 0.79 -14.10
CA LEU A 81 7.14 0.72 -13.51
C LEU A 81 7.19 -0.31 -12.39
N HIS A 82 6.15 -0.40 -11.54
CA HIS A 82 6.09 -1.40 -10.48
C HIS A 82 6.13 -2.84 -11.02
N GLU A 83 5.46 -3.11 -12.14
CA GLU A 83 5.42 -4.44 -12.75
C GLU A 83 6.70 -4.81 -13.52
N LEU A 84 7.36 -3.82 -14.15
CA LEU A 84 8.57 -4.03 -14.96
C LEU A 84 9.87 -3.91 -14.14
N VAL A 85 9.81 -3.31 -12.95
CA VAL A 85 10.95 -3.09 -12.05
C VAL A 85 10.68 -3.77 -10.71
N PRO A 86 10.90 -5.09 -10.60
CA PRO A 86 10.66 -5.83 -9.37
C PRO A 86 11.64 -5.48 -8.22
N GLY A 87 12.66 -4.66 -8.47
CA GLY A 87 13.59 -4.19 -7.43
C GLY A 87 14.42 -2.97 -7.87
N PHE A 88 14.34 -1.88 -7.11
CA PHE A 88 14.99 -0.60 -7.44
C PHE A 88 16.51 -0.58 -7.16
N ASN A 89 17.04 -1.55 -6.40
CA ASN A 89 18.44 -1.57 -5.97
C ASN A 89 19.44 -1.53 -7.13
N THR A 90 19.11 -2.14 -8.28
CA THR A 90 19.97 -2.13 -9.48
C THR A 90 19.77 -0.90 -10.35
N LEU A 91 18.66 -0.17 -10.18
CA LEU A 91 18.30 0.98 -11.03
C LEU A 91 18.56 2.34 -10.38
N THR A 92 18.85 2.38 -9.08
CA THR A 92 19.00 3.64 -8.33
C THR A 92 20.18 4.47 -8.84
N ASP A 93 21.24 3.82 -9.33
CA ASP A 93 22.45 4.48 -9.81
C ASP A 93 22.45 4.72 -11.34
N MET A 94 21.39 4.31 -12.05
CA MET A 94 21.29 4.43 -13.50
C MET A 94 20.73 5.79 -13.89
N ASP A 95 21.23 6.35 -14.98
CA ASP A 95 20.63 7.52 -15.63
C ASP A 95 19.34 7.12 -16.36
N TRP A 96 18.46 8.11 -16.55
CA TRP A 96 17.14 7.88 -17.15
C TRP A 96 17.23 7.21 -18.52
N THR A 97 18.22 7.59 -19.34
CA THR A 97 18.43 6.98 -20.66
C THR A 97 18.75 5.49 -20.58
N SER A 98 19.58 5.06 -19.63
CA SER A 98 19.84 3.63 -19.43
C SER A 98 18.60 2.89 -18.91
N ILE A 99 17.75 3.54 -18.13
CA ILE A 99 16.48 2.97 -17.66
C ILE A 99 15.49 2.81 -18.81
N GLN A 100 15.38 3.80 -19.70
CA GLN A 100 14.56 3.69 -20.91
C GLN A 100 15.00 2.49 -21.76
N GLN A 101 16.31 2.27 -21.93
CA GLN A 101 16.84 1.09 -22.63
C GLN A 101 16.53 -0.21 -21.90
N TYR A 102 16.63 -0.23 -20.57
CA TYR A 102 16.25 -1.37 -19.76
C TYR A 102 14.77 -1.74 -19.97
N LEU A 103 13.87 -0.75 -19.88
CA LEU A 103 12.43 -0.94 -20.12
C LEU A 103 12.17 -1.48 -21.52
N LYS A 104 12.84 -0.93 -22.53
CA LYS A 104 12.74 -1.40 -23.93
C LYS A 104 13.20 -2.84 -24.13
N SER A 105 14.19 -3.28 -23.36
CA SER A 105 14.69 -4.67 -23.40
C SER A 105 13.83 -5.66 -22.59
N HIS A 106 12.84 -5.18 -21.84
CA HIS A 106 12.06 -6.01 -20.95
C HIS A 106 11.14 -6.98 -21.71
N PRO A 107 11.02 -8.26 -21.33
CA PRO A 107 10.18 -9.25 -22.02
C PRO A 107 8.71 -8.83 -22.19
N ASN A 108 8.18 -8.08 -21.22
CA ASN A 108 6.80 -7.61 -21.21
C ASN A 108 6.62 -6.20 -21.82
N PHE A 109 7.64 -5.66 -22.50
CA PHE A 109 7.58 -4.31 -23.07
C PHE A 109 6.32 -4.07 -23.90
N SER A 110 5.99 -4.98 -24.83
CA SER A 110 4.87 -4.84 -25.76
C SER A 110 3.48 -4.82 -25.11
N GLN A 111 3.39 -5.22 -23.83
CA GLN A 111 2.14 -5.20 -23.06
C GLN A 111 1.79 -3.78 -22.59
N TYR A 112 2.81 -2.96 -22.28
CA TYR A 112 2.62 -1.63 -21.67
C TYR A 112 3.05 -0.50 -22.58
N PHE A 113 4.00 -0.76 -23.46
CA PHE A 113 4.56 0.22 -24.38
C PHE A 113 4.33 -0.19 -25.83
N PHE A 114 4.30 0.81 -26.70
CA PHE A 114 4.34 0.63 -28.13
C PHE A 114 5.30 1.64 -28.78
N GLU A 115 5.89 1.22 -29.90
CA GLU A 115 6.77 2.06 -30.70
C GLU A 115 6.02 2.47 -31.97
N ARG A 116 6.12 3.75 -32.36
CA ARG A 116 5.62 4.21 -33.65
C ARG A 116 6.77 4.36 -34.65
N PRO A 117 6.51 4.22 -35.96
CA PRO A 117 7.49 4.50 -37.00
C PRO A 117 8.03 5.94 -36.92
N GLU A 118 9.32 6.14 -37.22
CA GLU A 118 10.10 7.38 -37.04
C GLU A 118 9.56 8.63 -37.75
N ASP A 119 8.58 8.50 -38.66
CA ASP A 119 8.13 9.60 -39.53
C ASP A 119 7.07 10.53 -38.91
N LEU A 120 6.51 10.20 -37.74
CA LEU A 120 5.43 10.99 -37.10
C LEU A 120 5.64 11.16 -35.59
N PRO A 121 5.67 12.42 -35.06
CA PRO A 121 5.71 12.65 -33.62
C PRO A 121 4.49 12.06 -32.94
N TRP A 122 4.67 11.38 -31.80
CA TRP A 122 3.57 10.80 -31.03
C TRP A 122 2.47 11.82 -30.67
N SER A 123 2.83 13.11 -30.57
CA SER A 123 1.94 14.24 -30.30
C SER A 123 0.99 14.61 -31.43
N GLU A 124 1.24 14.14 -32.67
CA GLU A 124 0.41 14.46 -33.85
C GLU A 124 -0.68 13.41 -34.11
N CYS A 125 -0.57 12.21 -33.53
CA CYS A 125 -1.51 11.10 -33.71
C CYS A 125 -2.50 10.97 -32.54
N LEU A 126 -3.20 12.06 -32.23
CA LEU A 126 -4.24 12.14 -31.20
C LEU A 126 -5.53 11.34 -31.53
N GLU A 127 -5.55 10.57 -32.63
CA GLU A 127 -6.76 10.06 -33.27
C GLU A 127 -7.15 8.62 -32.87
N ASP A 128 -6.25 7.85 -32.25
CA ASP A 128 -6.52 6.44 -31.94
C ASP A 128 -6.93 6.24 -30.47
N ASN A 129 -8.24 6.33 -30.21
CA ASN A 129 -8.86 6.20 -28.88
C ASN A 129 -8.82 4.77 -28.31
N GLU A 130 -8.33 3.78 -29.05
CA GLU A 130 -8.30 2.37 -28.62
C GLU A 130 -6.93 1.89 -28.12
N GLU A 131 -5.88 2.69 -28.29
CA GLU A 131 -4.53 2.33 -27.82
C GLU A 131 -4.36 2.73 -26.35
N THR A 132 -4.40 1.75 -25.46
CA THR A 132 -4.26 1.93 -24.01
C THR A 132 -2.82 1.92 -23.53
N ARG A 133 -1.87 1.53 -24.38
CA ARG A 133 -0.44 1.47 -24.06
C ARG A 133 0.19 2.86 -24.08
N ILE A 134 1.32 3.00 -23.40
CA ILE A 134 2.10 4.24 -23.35
C ILE A 134 3.01 4.29 -24.60
N PRO A 135 2.98 5.36 -25.41
CA PRO A 135 3.96 5.52 -26.48
C PRO A 135 5.36 5.62 -25.87
N PHE A 136 6.32 4.83 -26.35
CA PHE A 136 7.66 4.79 -25.75
C PHE A 136 8.35 6.18 -25.74
N ASP A 137 8.15 6.96 -26.80
CA ASP A 137 8.70 8.32 -26.95
C ASP A 137 8.21 9.32 -25.87
N VAL A 138 7.09 9.02 -25.18
CA VAL A 138 6.62 9.85 -24.06
C VAL A 138 7.62 9.82 -22.90
N LEU A 139 8.42 8.76 -22.80
CA LEU A 139 9.46 8.65 -21.78
C LEU A 139 10.59 9.68 -21.97
N ASP A 140 10.73 10.29 -23.14
CA ASP A 140 11.73 11.36 -23.37
C ASP A 140 11.34 12.69 -22.71
N THR A 141 10.12 12.78 -22.17
CA THR A 141 9.67 13.95 -21.42
C THR A 141 10.31 14.03 -20.03
N SER A 142 10.58 15.25 -19.55
CA SER A 142 11.08 15.46 -18.17
C SER A 142 10.07 15.05 -17.10
N GLU A 143 8.79 14.99 -17.46
CA GLU A 143 7.70 14.55 -16.59
C GLU A 143 7.84 13.05 -16.29
N ALA A 144 8.13 12.23 -17.30
CA ALA A 144 8.36 10.79 -17.14
C ALA A 144 9.56 10.50 -16.23
N GLU A 145 10.67 11.22 -16.41
CA GLU A 145 11.85 11.09 -15.53
C GLU A 145 11.51 11.46 -14.07
N THR A 146 10.69 12.50 -13.87
CA THR A 146 10.24 12.92 -12.54
C THR A 146 9.35 11.87 -11.89
N VAL A 147 8.42 11.28 -12.65
CA VAL A 147 7.57 10.17 -12.18
C VAL A 147 8.42 8.97 -11.78
N PHE A 148 9.41 8.59 -12.58
CA PHE A 148 10.34 7.52 -12.24
C PHE A 148 11.10 7.80 -10.93
N LYS A 149 11.69 8.99 -10.77
CA LYS A 149 12.39 9.36 -9.53
C LYS A 149 11.47 9.30 -8.31
N ASN A 150 10.24 9.76 -8.44
CA ASN A 150 9.25 9.69 -7.38
C ASN A 150 8.89 8.24 -7.04
N HIS A 151 8.72 7.38 -8.04
CA HIS A 151 8.47 5.96 -7.84
C HIS A 151 9.60 5.27 -7.07
N ILE A 152 10.86 5.50 -7.45
CA ILE A 152 12.03 4.98 -6.74
C ILE A 152 12.08 5.48 -5.29
N ASN A 153 11.80 6.76 -5.06
CA ASN A 153 11.74 7.31 -3.70
C ASN A 153 10.68 6.64 -2.83
N VAL A 154 9.49 6.35 -3.37
CA VAL A 154 8.44 5.63 -2.65
C VAL A 154 8.92 4.22 -2.29
N LEU A 155 9.47 3.47 -3.24
CA LEU A 155 9.98 2.12 -2.97
C LEU A 155 11.10 2.11 -1.91
N GLN A 156 12.01 3.09 -1.94
CA GLN A 156 13.06 3.25 -0.93
C GLN A 156 12.48 3.52 0.46
N GLN A 157 11.47 4.38 0.56
CA GLN A 157 10.80 4.67 1.83
C GLN A 157 10.07 3.45 2.38
N GLU A 158 9.38 2.69 1.51
CA GLU A 158 8.71 1.45 1.89
C GLU A 158 9.69 0.39 2.40
N GLN A 159 10.81 0.20 1.69
CA GLN A 159 11.87 -0.72 2.10
C GLN A 159 12.45 -0.33 3.46
N LYS A 160 12.81 0.95 3.65
CA LYS A 160 13.31 1.46 4.93
C LYS A 160 12.28 1.27 6.05
N ARG A 161 10.99 1.47 5.75
CA ARG A 161 9.91 1.22 6.73
C ARG A 161 9.87 -0.26 7.12
N LEU A 162 9.97 -1.20 6.18
CA LEU A 162 10.02 -2.64 6.46
C LEU A 162 11.24 -3.01 7.33
N GLU A 163 12.40 -2.41 7.05
CA GLU A 163 13.60 -2.57 7.87
C GLU A 163 13.38 -2.10 9.30
N TRP A 164 12.71 -0.96 9.50
CA TRP A 164 12.38 -0.46 10.84
C TRP A 164 11.42 -1.39 11.57
N LYS A 165 10.42 -1.94 10.88
CA LYS A 165 9.53 -2.95 11.47
C LYS A 165 10.31 -4.18 11.95
N LYS A 166 11.27 -4.67 11.14
CA LYS A 166 12.13 -5.80 11.51
C LYS A 166 13.02 -5.47 12.70
N GLN A 167 13.65 -4.29 12.71
CA GLN A 167 14.49 -3.85 13.82
C GLN A 167 13.70 -3.65 15.10
N PHE A 168 12.46 -3.14 15.01
CA PHE A 168 11.60 -3.01 16.18
C PHE A 168 11.19 -4.38 16.72
N LYS A 169 10.85 -5.36 15.86
CA LYS A 169 10.62 -6.75 16.30
C LYS A 169 11.84 -7.32 17.02
N GLN A 170 13.04 -7.18 16.46
CA GLN A 170 14.28 -7.63 17.10
C GLN A 170 14.49 -6.95 18.46
N LEU A 171 14.23 -5.64 18.56
CA LEU A 171 14.33 -4.91 19.81
C LEU A 171 13.36 -5.45 20.87
N LEU A 172 12.15 -5.87 20.49
CA LEU A 172 11.21 -6.51 21.42
C LEU A 172 11.76 -7.84 21.94
N GLU A 173 12.31 -8.68 21.05
CA GLU A 173 12.91 -9.98 21.40
C GLU A 173 14.12 -9.84 22.35
N ASP A 174 14.94 -8.81 22.13
CA ASP A 174 16.11 -8.53 22.96
C ASP A 174 15.73 -7.88 24.31
N THR A 175 14.51 -7.32 24.41
CA THR A 175 14.04 -6.62 25.61
C THR A 175 13.33 -7.59 26.55
N GLY A 176 14.07 -8.20 27.48
CA GLY A 176 13.54 -9.15 28.47
C GLY A 176 12.49 -8.61 29.47
N TYR A 177 12.10 -7.33 29.38
CA TYR A 177 11.01 -6.73 30.17
C TYR A 177 9.63 -6.81 29.49
N VAL A 178 9.59 -7.31 28.25
CA VAL A 178 8.36 -7.61 27.52
C VAL A 178 7.91 -9.02 27.92
N THR A 179 6.83 -9.10 28.69
CA THR A 179 6.27 -10.37 29.18
C THR A 179 4.87 -10.60 28.60
N PRO A 180 4.40 -11.86 28.55
CA PRO A 180 3.04 -12.17 28.10
C PRO A 180 1.97 -11.35 28.85
N GLY A 181 1.03 -10.79 28.10
CA GLY A 181 -0.08 -9.99 28.64
C GLY A 181 0.29 -8.58 29.10
N LYS A 182 1.51 -8.10 28.84
CA LYS A 182 1.93 -6.73 29.16
C LYS A 182 1.60 -5.78 28.02
N HIS A 183 1.04 -4.61 28.31
CA HIS A 183 0.66 -3.64 27.27
C HIS A 183 1.87 -2.82 26.80
N LEU A 184 1.86 -2.43 25.52
CA LEU A 184 2.90 -1.58 24.93
C LEU A 184 3.05 -0.26 25.70
N SER A 185 1.95 0.34 26.17
CA SER A 185 1.96 1.58 26.95
C SER A 185 2.80 1.48 28.24
N GLU A 186 2.87 0.31 28.85
CA GLU A 186 3.64 0.09 30.09
C GLU A 186 5.15 -0.03 29.85
N VAL A 187 5.55 -0.48 28.66
CA VAL A 187 6.95 -0.69 28.28
C VAL A 187 7.47 0.34 27.29
N ARG A 188 6.62 1.26 26.82
CA ARG A 188 6.93 2.25 25.77
C ARG A 188 8.22 3.03 26.05
N VAL A 189 8.44 3.41 27.31
CA VAL A 189 9.63 4.14 27.76
C VAL A 189 10.94 3.41 27.46
N LEU A 190 10.92 2.08 27.35
CA LEU A 190 12.11 1.28 27.02
C LEU A 190 12.56 1.45 25.56
N PHE A 191 11.65 1.89 24.69
CA PHE A 191 11.89 2.02 23.25
C PHE A 191 12.07 3.46 22.79
N MET A 192 11.75 4.44 23.65
CA MET A 192 11.88 5.86 23.33
C MET A 192 13.33 6.22 22.96
N GLY A 193 13.49 7.01 21.90
CA GLY A 193 14.80 7.42 21.38
C GLY A 193 15.51 6.37 20.52
N ARG A 194 14.87 5.23 20.22
CA ARG A 194 15.35 4.27 19.21
C ARG A 194 14.80 4.65 17.85
N GLU A 195 15.66 4.77 16.85
CA GLU A 195 15.26 5.21 15.50
C GLU A 195 14.17 4.32 14.88
N CYS A 196 14.28 3.00 15.04
CA CYS A 196 13.28 2.05 14.54
C CYS A 196 11.91 2.19 15.21
N PHE A 197 11.84 2.74 16.43
CA PHE A 197 10.59 2.98 17.14
C PHE A 197 10.01 4.35 16.80
N GLU A 198 10.84 5.40 16.79
CA GLU A 198 10.42 6.78 16.50
C GLU A 198 10.01 6.99 15.03
N ALA A 199 10.60 6.22 14.10
CA ALA A 199 10.31 6.34 12.68
C ALA A 199 9.06 5.56 12.23
N LEU A 200 8.48 4.72 13.10
CA LEU A 200 7.25 3.98 12.83
C LEU A 200 6.04 4.74 13.36
N SER A 201 4.88 4.54 12.72
CA SER A 201 3.62 5.07 13.23
C SER A 201 3.20 4.34 14.51
N GLU A 202 2.44 5.00 15.39
CA GLU A 202 1.91 4.38 16.62
C GLU A 202 1.10 3.10 16.31
N HIS A 203 0.35 3.12 15.21
CA HIS A 203 -0.39 1.97 14.72
C HIS A 203 0.54 0.82 14.29
N ASP A 204 1.60 1.10 13.52
CA ASP A 204 2.58 0.08 13.12
C ASP A 204 3.27 -0.53 14.35
N CYS A 205 3.68 0.30 15.32
CA CYS A 205 4.28 -0.16 16.57
C CYS A 205 3.34 -1.08 17.35
N GLN A 206 2.06 -0.69 17.50
CA GLN A 206 1.06 -1.49 18.19
C GLN A 206 0.83 -2.83 17.48
N GLN A 207 0.71 -2.84 16.15
CA GLN A 207 0.53 -4.07 15.38
C GLN A 207 1.70 -5.05 15.55
N ILE A 208 2.94 -4.56 15.51
CA ILE A 208 4.15 -5.38 15.70
C ILE A 208 4.18 -5.93 17.12
N TYR A 209 3.87 -5.08 18.11
CA TYR A 209 3.84 -5.48 19.51
C TYR A 209 2.76 -6.52 19.78
N ASP A 210 1.56 -6.36 19.24
CA ASP A 210 0.46 -7.32 19.39
C ASP A 210 0.80 -8.67 18.75
N ALA A 211 1.44 -8.66 17.58
CA ALA A 211 1.93 -9.87 16.94
C ALA A 211 2.97 -10.60 17.81
N HIS A 212 3.93 -9.87 18.35
CA HIS A 212 4.93 -10.42 19.26
C HIS A 212 4.32 -10.92 20.57
N GLN A 213 3.34 -10.21 21.15
CA GLN A 213 2.60 -10.66 22.32
C GLN A 213 1.85 -11.96 22.07
N ARG A 214 1.23 -12.14 20.89
CA ARG A 214 0.63 -13.44 20.53
C ARG A 214 1.65 -14.57 20.53
N GLU A 215 2.83 -14.36 19.93
CA GLU A 215 3.91 -15.35 19.92
C GLU A 215 4.37 -15.68 21.37
N LEU A 216 4.55 -14.67 22.22
CA LEU A 216 4.93 -14.86 23.63
C LEU A 216 3.86 -15.61 24.43
N ILE A 217 2.58 -15.30 24.23
CA ILE A 217 1.46 -15.95 24.93
C ILE A 217 1.37 -17.42 24.53
N GLU A 218 1.43 -17.73 23.25
CA GLU A 218 1.37 -19.11 22.77
C GLU A 218 2.57 -19.94 23.26
N ASN A 219 3.79 -19.37 23.22
CA ASN A 219 4.97 -20.02 23.79
C ASN A 219 4.84 -20.25 25.31
N ALA A 220 4.30 -19.28 26.05
CA ALA A 220 4.07 -19.41 27.49
C ALA A 220 3.03 -20.48 27.82
N LYS A 221 1.96 -20.58 27.03
CA LYS A 221 0.95 -21.65 27.15
C LYS A 221 1.56 -23.02 26.90
N HIS A 222 2.40 -23.16 25.87
CA HIS A 222 3.07 -24.42 25.57
C HIS A 222 4.01 -24.83 26.71
N ASN A 223 4.85 -23.91 27.19
CA ASN A 223 5.74 -24.15 28.33
C ASN A 223 4.95 -24.57 29.59
N PHE A 224 3.77 -23.99 29.81
CA PHE A 224 2.90 -24.39 30.93
C PHE A 224 2.31 -25.80 30.72
N GLN A 225 1.93 -26.17 29.51
CA GLN A 225 1.52 -27.55 29.21
C GLN A 225 2.65 -28.55 29.46
N GLU A 226 3.88 -28.23 29.07
CA GLU A 226 5.06 -29.06 29.37
C GLU A 226 5.29 -29.18 30.88
N LEU A 227 5.17 -28.09 31.64
CA LEU A 227 5.24 -28.13 33.10
C LEU A 227 4.20 -29.09 33.71
N LEU A 228 2.95 -29.06 33.23
CA LEU A 228 1.90 -29.98 33.70
C LEU A 228 2.25 -31.45 33.39
N LEU A 229 2.85 -31.72 32.22
CA LEU A 229 3.29 -33.06 31.84
C LEU A 229 4.49 -33.55 32.65
N GLU A 230 5.43 -32.67 32.99
CA GLU A 230 6.56 -32.97 33.87
C GLU A 230 6.09 -33.34 35.29
N HIS A 231 5.00 -32.73 35.74
CA HIS A 231 4.35 -33.00 37.02
C HIS A 231 3.13 -33.95 36.89
N ALA A 232 3.19 -34.92 35.97
CA ALA A 232 2.09 -35.86 35.73
C ALA A 232 1.68 -36.67 36.98
N ASP A 233 2.59 -36.82 37.95
CA ASP A 233 2.36 -37.50 39.22
C ASP A 233 1.29 -36.80 40.08
N LEU A 234 1.23 -35.47 40.04
CA LEU A 234 0.17 -34.67 40.67
C LEU A 234 -1.23 -35.09 40.20
N PHE A 235 -1.32 -35.62 38.98
CA PHE A 235 -2.61 -35.93 38.35
C PHE A 235 -3.03 -37.40 38.48
N TYR A 236 -2.18 -38.26 39.05
CA TYR A 236 -2.39 -39.72 39.04
C TYR A 236 -3.65 -40.15 39.82
N HIS A 237 -3.97 -39.48 40.92
CA HIS A 237 -5.13 -39.82 41.74
C HIS A 237 -6.45 -39.51 41.03
N PHE A 238 -6.50 -38.52 40.13
CA PHE A 238 -7.70 -38.24 39.32
C PHE A 238 -7.97 -39.33 38.26
N LYS A 239 -6.95 -40.11 37.89
CA LYS A 239 -7.12 -41.28 37.02
C LYS A 239 -7.71 -42.49 37.75
N SER A 240 -7.52 -42.58 39.07
CA SER A 240 -7.81 -43.77 39.87
C SER A 240 -9.02 -43.61 40.80
N ILE A 241 -9.45 -42.39 41.13
CA ILE A 241 -10.69 -42.13 41.84
C ILE A 241 -11.83 -42.33 40.83
N ALA A 242 -12.86 -43.09 41.22
CA ALA A 242 -13.97 -43.49 40.38
C ALA A 242 -14.45 -42.36 39.44
N PRO A 243 -14.94 -42.67 38.21
CA PRO A 243 -15.36 -41.71 37.17
C PRO A 243 -16.52 -40.75 37.55
N THR A 244 -16.83 -40.65 38.84
CA THR A 244 -17.83 -39.83 39.51
C THR A 244 -17.22 -38.85 40.53
N GLY A 245 -15.90 -38.87 40.75
CA GLY A 245 -15.23 -37.95 41.67
C GLY A 245 -15.14 -36.55 41.08
N THR A 246 -15.87 -35.60 41.65
CA THR A 246 -15.79 -34.19 41.23
C THR A 246 -14.45 -33.60 41.65
N ILE A 247 -13.69 -33.03 40.71
CA ILE A 247 -12.50 -32.23 41.01
C ILE A 247 -12.91 -31.04 41.90
N THR A 248 -12.29 -30.92 43.06
CA THR A 248 -12.61 -29.91 44.07
C THR A 248 -11.71 -28.67 43.95
N GLN A 249 -12.05 -27.60 44.68
CA GLN A 249 -11.18 -26.42 44.79
C GLN A 249 -9.90 -26.71 45.57
N ASP A 250 -9.94 -27.64 46.53
CA ASP A 250 -8.77 -28.03 47.31
C ASP A 250 -7.74 -28.78 46.44
N ASP A 251 -8.21 -29.62 45.52
CA ASP A 251 -7.38 -30.31 44.52
C ASP A 251 -6.62 -29.31 43.62
N ILE A 252 -7.33 -28.29 43.13
CA ILE A 252 -6.72 -27.24 42.29
C ILE A 252 -5.68 -26.44 43.09
N LYS A 253 -5.96 -26.20 44.37
CA LYS A 253 -5.06 -25.49 45.27
C LYS A 253 -3.77 -26.30 45.51
N GLU A 254 -3.87 -27.60 45.75
CA GLU A 254 -2.69 -28.46 45.92
C GLU A 254 -1.79 -28.46 44.68
N ILE A 255 -2.38 -28.60 43.49
CA ILE A 255 -1.62 -28.50 42.22
C ILE A 255 -0.96 -27.13 42.10
N THR A 256 -1.71 -26.06 42.38
CA THR A 256 -1.20 -24.69 42.29
C THR A 256 -0.05 -24.45 43.29
N ASP A 257 -0.16 -24.97 44.51
CA ASP A 257 0.84 -24.78 45.56
C ASP A 257 2.19 -25.41 45.19
N VAL A 258 2.19 -26.49 44.40
CA VAL A 258 3.39 -27.13 43.86
C VAL A 258 3.98 -26.34 42.68
N LEU A 259 3.14 -25.89 41.76
CA LEU A 259 3.59 -25.25 40.51
C LEU A 259 3.96 -23.78 40.66
N GLN A 260 3.45 -23.08 41.70
CA GLN A 260 3.54 -21.63 41.83
C GLN A 260 4.96 -21.06 41.80
N ASP A 261 5.97 -21.86 42.16
CA ASP A 261 7.36 -21.42 42.18
C ASP A 261 8.10 -21.54 40.84
N ASP A 262 7.59 -22.35 39.90
CA ASP A 262 8.19 -22.52 38.58
C ASP A 262 8.07 -21.23 37.76
N PHE A 263 9.14 -20.88 37.04
CA PHE A 263 9.18 -19.69 36.22
C PHE A 263 8.12 -19.71 35.11
N ARG A 264 7.83 -20.87 34.50
CA ARG A 264 6.81 -21.06 33.47
C ARG A 264 5.40 -20.86 34.02
N TYR A 265 5.20 -21.08 35.33
CA TYR A 265 3.94 -20.72 35.99
C TYR A 265 3.83 -19.21 36.22
N LYS A 266 4.90 -18.59 36.73
CA LYS A 266 4.97 -17.14 37.03
C LYS A 266 4.86 -16.27 35.78
N ILE A 267 5.37 -16.71 34.64
CA ILE A 267 5.30 -15.94 33.39
C ILE A 267 3.86 -15.70 32.90
N LEU A 268 2.91 -16.51 33.38
CA LEU A 268 1.48 -16.42 33.10
C LEU A 268 0.70 -15.62 34.16
N ASP A 269 1.34 -14.90 35.08
CA ASP A 269 0.63 -14.19 36.16
C ASP A 269 -0.39 -13.15 35.68
N ARG A 270 -0.16 -12.55 34.51
CA ARG A 270 -1.12 -11.63 33.86
C ARG A 270 -2.20 -12.34 33.04
N LEU A 271 -2.08 -13.64 32.86
CA LEU A 271 -2.92 -14.50 32.04
C LEU A 271 -3.60 -15.57 32.91
N ASP A 272 -4.08 -15.17 34.08
CA ASP A 272 -4.68 -16.08 35.06
C ASP A 272 -5.86 -16.89 34.49
N GLN A 273 -6.65 -16.28 33.59
CA GLN A 273 -7.76 -16.96 32.91
C GLN A 273 -7.25 -18.05 31.96
N ASP A 274 -6.25 -17.76 31.13
CA ASP A 274 -5.63 -18.75 30.25
C ASP A 274 -4.97 -19.88 31.06
N ARG A 275 -4.25 -19.53 32.13
CA ARG A 275 -3.61 -20.50 33.03
C ARG A 275 -4.64 -21.47 33.63
N LYS A 276 -5.75 -20.95 34.16
CA LYS A 276 -6.86 -21.77 34.67
C LYS A 276 -7.48 -22.63 33.58
N LEU A 277 -7.70 -22.07 32.39
CA LEU A 277 -8.26 -22.80 31.27
C LEU A 277 -7.38 -23.98 30.86
N THR A 278 -6.07 -23.76 30.71
CA THR A 278 -5.11 -24.82 30.35
C THR A 278 -5.07 -25.93 31.42
N LEU A 279 -5.08 -25.56 32.71
CA LEU A 279 -5.15 -26.53 33.80
C LEU A 279 -6.44 -27.37 33.75
N PHE A 280 -7.59 -26.73 33.53
CA PHE A 280 -8.87 -27.44 33.42
C PHE A 280 -8.95 -28.33 32.19
N GLN A 281 -8.40 -27.91 31.06
CA GLN A 281 -8.30 -28.74 29.86
C GLN A 281 -7.43 -29.97 30.12
N HIS A 282 -6.28 -29.81 30.80
CA HIS A 282 -5.41 -30.91 31.18
C HIS A 282 -6.13 -31.90 32.11
N LEU A 283 -6.74 -31.41 33.19
CA LEU A 283 -7.54 -32.23 34.11
C LEU A 283 -8.70 -32.95 33.41
N GLY A 284 -9.41 -32.23 32.54
CA GLY A 284 -10.49 -32.77 31.72
C GLY A 284 -10.00 -33.90 30.81
N PHE A 285 -8.83 -33.76 30.19
CA PHE A 285 -8.20 -34.81 29.39
C PHE A 285 -7.80 -36.03 30.23
N ILE A 286 -7.26 -35.85 31.44
CA ILE A 286 -6.92 -36.96 32.34
C ILE A 286 -8.17 -37.72 32.80
N HIS A 287 -9.26 -37.01 33.12
CA HIS A 287 -10.51 -37.61 33.60
C HIS A 287 -11.36 -38.22 32.47
N TYR A 288 -11.47 -37.53 31.33
CA TYR A 288 -12.23 -37.96 30.16
C TYR A 288 -11.46 -37.61 28.88
N PRO A 289 -10.56 -38.51 28.42
CA PRO A 289 -9.72 -38.24 27.25
C PRO A 289 -10.56 -38.00 26.00
N ILE A 290 -10.65 -36.74 25.58
CA ILE A 290 -11.21 -36.36 24.27
C ILE A 290 -10.12 -35.77 23.41
N ARG A 291 -10.19 -36.06 22.11
CA ARG A 291 -9.16 -35.70 21.13
C ARG A 291 -8.89 -34.20 21.10
N GLU A 292 -9.93 -33.38 21.27
CA GLU A 292 -9.87 -31.91 21.28
C GLU A 292 -9.17 -31.32 22.51
N HIS A 293 -9.07 -32.07 23.61
CA HIS A 293 -8.37 -31.67 24.83
C HIS A 293 -6.98 -32.32 24.95
N CYS A 294 -6.55 -33.07 23.93
CA CYS A 294 -5.22 -33.66 23.95
C CYS A 294 -4.16 -32.55 23.83
N PRO A 295 -3.15 -32.50 24.72
CA PRO A 295 -2.04 -31.54 24.62
C PRO A 295 -1.28 -31.60 23.28
N ALA A 296 -1.35 -32.71 22.56
CA ALA A 296 -0.73 -32.90 21.25
C ALA A 296 -1.67 -32.68 20.06
N PHE A 297 -2.95 -32.32 20.25
CA PHE A 297 -3.88 -32.06 19.14
C PHE A 297 -3.40 -30.89 18.26
N PRO A 298 -3.48 -30.98 16.91
CA PRO A 298 -4.05 -32.06 16.08
C PRO A 298 -3.10 -33.22 15.77
N ASN A 299 -1.86 -33.19 16.25
CA ASN A 299 -0.83 -34.20 16.00
C ASN A 299 -0.93 -35.45 16.90
N CYS A 300 -2.00 -35.55 17.70
CA CYS A 300 -2.36 -36.70 18.52
C CYS A 300 -2.87 -37.88 17.68
#